data_AF-A0A949JND4-F1
#
_entry.id   AF-A0A949JND4-F1
#
_cell.length_a   1.000
_cell.length_b   1.000
_cell.length_c   1.000
_cell.angle_alpha   90.00
_cell.angle_beta   90.00
_cell.angle_gamma   90.00
#
_symmetry.space_group_name_H-M   'P 1'
#
loop_
_entity.id
_entity.type
_entity.pdbx_description
1 polymer ?
#
loop_
_entity_poly.entity_id
_entity_poly.type
_entity_poly.pdbx_seq_one_letter_code
_entity_poly.pdbx_strand_id
1 'polypeptide(L)'
;TCTAGCPAFHADHEYNPRRIIRMILLGMREEVLRSPAIWLCHQCYACSANCPQDVDFSHIMMAIREIAVEAGYHPKDRLEKVEEITLLANEFRRDCIKILTGDEDLADDAILEHVRNTVQIARGVTPPAAEKAND
;
A
#
# COMPACT_ATOMS: atom_id res chain seq x y z
N THR A 1 -7.06 -6.82 18.37
CA THR A 1 -6.21 -5.60 18.32
C THR A 1 -5.64 -5.33 16.94
N CYS A 2 -4.68 -6.13 16.43
CA CYS A 2 -4.07 -5.85 15.12
C CYS A 2 -5.07 -5.78 13.94
N THR A 3 -6.01 -6.72 13.82
CA THR A 3 -7.06 -6.64 12.76
C THR A 3 -8.00 -5.45 12.96
N ALA A 4 -8.41 -5.19 14.20
CA ALA A 4 -9.40 -4.15 14.51
C ALA A 4 -8.87 -2.74 14.24
N GLY A 5 -7.58 -2.50 14.51
CA GLY A 5 -6.91 -1.23 14.24
C GLY A 5 -6.25 -1.13 12.87
N CYS A 6 -6.49 -2.07 11.95
CA CYS A 6 -5.82 -2.09 10.65
C CYS A 6 -6.66 -1.40 9.57
N PRO A 7 -6.19 -0.28 8.98
CA PRO A 7 -6.90 0.36 7.87
C PRO A 7 -7.00 -0.54 6.64
N ALA A 8 -5.95 -1.35 6.36
CA ALA A 8 -5.96 -2.26 5.22
C ALA A 8 -7.05 -3.34 5.34
N PHE A 9 -7.33 -3.86 6.54
CA PHE A 9 -8.43 -4.80 6.75
C PHE A 9 -9.81 -4.16 6.56
N HIS A 10 -9.95 -2.89 6.93
CA HIS A 10 -11.21 -2.14 6.75
C HIS A 10 -11.43 -1.73 5.29
N ALA A 11 -10.36 -1.53 4.53
CA ALA A 11 -10.43 -1.29 3.09
C ALA A 11 -10.69 -2.58 2.31
N ASP A 12 -10.05 -3.68 2.71
CA ASP A 12 -10.18 -4.99 2.09
C ASP A 12 -10.09 -6.11 3.14
N HIS A 13 -11.21 -6.80 3.37
CA HIS A 13 -11.31 -7.87 4.35
C HIS A 13 -10.51 -9.13 3.98
N GLU A 14 -10.03 -9.27 2.74
CA GLU A 14 -9.09 -10.32 2.36
C GLU A 14 -7.75 -10.18 3.11
N TYR A 15 -7.37 -8.94 3.45
CA TYR A 15 -6.19 -8.67 4.27
C TYR A 15 -6.47 -8.86 5.76
N ASN A 16 -6.02 -9.96 6.36
CA ASN A 16 -6.15 -10.16 7.80
C ASN A 16 -4.80 -10.43 8.49
N PRO A 17 -4.28 -9.49 9.32
CA PRO A 17 -2.96 -9.65 9.94
C PRO A 17 -2.88 -10.85 10.89
N ARG A 18 -3.97 -11.19 11.61
CA ARG A 18 -4.00 -12.39 12.46
C ARG A 18 -3.93 -13.68 11.65
N ARG A 19 -4.60 -13.70 10.49
CA ARG A 19 -4.56 -14.86 9.58
C ARG A 19 -3.15 -15.05 9.04
N ILE A 20 -2.48 -13.97 8.64
CA ILE A 20 -1.09 -14.00 8.17
C ILE A 20 -0.16 -14.55 9.25
N ILE A 21 -0.21 -14.00 10.49
CA ILE A 21 0.57 -14.54 11.62
C ILE A 21 0.29 -16.03 11.82
N ARG A 22 -0.98 -16.45 11.78
CA ARG A 22 -1.34 -17.85 11.98
C ARG A 22 -0.75 -18.76 10.90
N MET A 23 -0.78 -18.34 9.64
CA MET A 23 -0.18 -19.09 8.53
C MET A 23 1.34 -19.22 8.69
N ILE A 24 2.02 -18.15 9.11
CA ILE A 24 3.46 -18.17 9.41
C ILE A 24 3.78 -19.19 10.51
N LEU A 25 3.04 -19.15 11.63
CA LEU A 25 3.25 -20.07 12.76
C LEU A 25 2.95 -21.54 12.41
N LEU A 26 2.11 -21.78 11.40
CA LEU A 26 1.80 -23.12 10.90
C LEU A 26 2.81 -23.61 9.85
N GLY A 27 3.83 -22.82 9.50
CA GLY A 27 4.83 -23.20 8.51
C GLY A 27 4.32 -23.17 7.06
N MET A 28 3.20 -22.48 6.79
CA MET A 28 2.59 -22.34 5.45
C MET A 28 3.36 -21.32 4.59
N ARG A 29 4.66 -21.59 4.39
CA ARG A 29 5.59 -20.65 3.77
C ARG A 29 5.13 -20.24 2.38
N GLU A 30 4.82 -21.21 1.53
CA GLU A 30 4.50 -20.95 0.13
C GLU A 30 3.18 -20.20 -0.03
N GLU A 31 2.17 -20.53 0.78
CA GLU A 31 0.89 -19.84 0.80
C GLU A 31 1.02 -18.39 1.25
N VAL A 32 1.88 -18.12 2.25
CA VAL A 32 2.16 -16.74 2.70
C VAL A 32 2.88 -15.96 1.61
N LEU A 33 3.95 -16.51 1.04
CA LEU A 33 4.78 -15.79 0.06
C LEU A 33 4.03 -15.54 -1.26
N ARG A 34 3.14 -16.45 -1.69
CA ARG A 34 2.31 -16.27 -2.88
C ARG A 34 1.10 -15.36 -2.65
N SER A 35 0.74 -15.07 -1.40
CA SER A 35 -0.50 -14.35 -1.11
C SER A 35 -0.42 -12.90 -1.57
N PRO A 36 -1.36 -12.38 -2.39
CA PRO A 36 -1.38 -10.97 -2.75
C PRO A 36 -1.63 -10.08 -1.53
N ALA A 37 -2.25 -10.62 -0.47
CA ALA A 37 -2.55 -9.89 0.75
C ALA A 37 -1.30 -9.32 1.44
N ILE A 38 -0.12 -9.93 1.30
CA ILE A 38 1.09 -9.41 1.96
C ILE A 38 1.48 -8.01 1.47
N TRP A 39 1.01 -7.62 0.29
CA TRP A 39 1.25 -6.33 -0.35
C TRP A 39 0.25 -5.25 0.05
N LEU A 40 -0.85 -5.59 0.73
CA LEU A 40 -1.87 -4.64 1.19
C LEU A 40 -1.47 -3.94 2.51
N CYS A 41 -0.38 -4.37 3.14
CA CYS A 41 0.13 -3.73 4.35
C CYS A 41 0.82 -2.40 4.05
N HIS A 42 0.23 -1.29 4.54
CA HIS A 42 0.78 0.06 4.42
C HIS A 42 1.91 0.39 5.42
N GLN A 43 2.34 -0.56 6.25
CA GLN A 43 3.31 -0.32 7.34
C GLN A 43 2.97 0.92 8.19
N CYS A 44 1.70 1.10 8.57
CA CYS A 44 1.29 2.22 9.42
C CYS A 44 1.65 2.05 10.91
N TYR A 45 2.29 0.92 11.29
CA TYR A 45 2.71 0.56 12.65
C TYR A 45 1.61 0.46 13.72
N ALA A 46 0.35 0.75 13.40
CA ALA A 46 -0.77 0.70 14.36
C ALA A 46 -0.93 -0.67 15.03
N CYS A 47 -0.67 -1.76 14.28
CA CYS A 47 -0.75 -3.11 14.81
C CYS A 47 0.39 -3.46 15.77
N SER A 48 1.63 -3.04 15.47
CA SER A 48 2.80 -3.23 16.33
C SER A 48 2.64 -2.42 17.62
N ALA A 49 2.30 -1.13 17.51
CA ALA A 49 2.18 -0.22 18.64
C ALA A 49 1.11 -0.63 19.67
N ASN A 50 0.03 -1.29 19.22
CA ASN A 50 -1.07 -1.71 20.09
C ASN A 50 -0.98 -3.20 20.46
N CYS A 51 0.09 -3.91 20.12
CA CYS A 51 0.14 -5.35 20.34
C CYS A 51 0.31 -5.67 21.84
N PRO A 52 -0.64 -6.38 22.49
CA PRO A 52 -0.49 -6.76 23.90
C PRO A 52 0.55 -7.87 24.12
N GLN A 53 1.14 -8.41 23.04
CA GLN A 53 2.15 -9.45 23.05
C GLN A 53 3.48 -8.95 22.48
N ASP A 54 3.62 -7.64 22.27
CA ASP A 54 4.84 -6.99 21.78
C ASP A 54 5.34 -7.55 20.43
N VAL A 55 4.41 -8.03 19.60
CA VAL A 55 4.72 -8.53 18.26
C VAL A 55 4.89 -7.36 17.31
N ASP A 56 6.08 -7.24 16.73
CA ASP A 56 6.35 -6.28 15.67
C ASP A 56 5.91 -6.79 14.29
N PHE A 57 4.60 -6.78 14.10
CA PHE A 57 3.99 -7.27 12.87
C PHE A 57 4.41 -6.46 11.62
N SER A 58 4.68 -5.17 11.77
CA SER A 58 5.07 -4.33 10.64
C SER A 58 6.45 -4.71 10.10
N HIS A 59 7.42 -5.03 10.97
CA HIS A 59 8.70 -5.57 10.54
C HIS A 59 8.58 -7.01 10.00
N ILE A 60 7.73 -7.85 10.58
CA ILE A 60 7.43 -9.18 10.02
C ILE A 60 6.93 -9.08 8.58
N MET A 61 6.00 -8.16 8.30
CA MET A 61 5.50 -7.93 6.94
C MET A 61 6.55 -7.38 5.97
N MET A 62 7.53 -6.62 6.46
CA MET A 62 8.66 -6.17 5.66
C MET A 62 9.53 -7.37 5.25
N ALA A 63 9.94 -8.19 6.23
CA ALA A 63 10.77 -9.36 5.99
C ALA A 63 10.10 -10.38 5.05
N ILE A 64 8.79 -10.61 5.20
CA ILE A 64 8.04 -11.51 4.32
C ILE A 64 8.04 -11.01 2.87
N ARG A 65 7.88 -9.71 2.64
CA ARG A 65 7.90 -9.14 1.30
C ARG A 65 9.29 -9.26 0.67
N GLU A 66 10.35 -9.02 1.43
CA GLU A 66 11.72 -9.23 0.97
C GLU A 66 11.96 -10.69 0.55
N ILE A 67 11.59 -11.64 1.42
CA ILE A 67 11.69 -13.08 1.12
C ILE A 67 10.83 -13.45 -0.11
N ALA A 68 9.65 -12.86 -0.28
CA ALA A 68 8.79 -13.11 -1.44
C ALA A 68 9.42 -12.59 -2.74
N VAL A 69 10.10 -11.43 -2.69
CA VAL A 69 10.83 -10.89 -3.85
C VAL A 69 11.97 -11.82 -4.23
N GLU A 70 12.82 -12.19 -3.27
CA GLU A 70 13.96 -13.10 -3.49
C GLU A 70 13.52 -14.45 -4.05
N ALA A 71 12.40 -14.98 -3.56
CA ALA A 71 11.83 -16.23 -4.02
C ALA A 71 11.04 -16.13 -5.35
N GLY A 72 10.95 -14.93 -5.95
CA GLY A 72 10.27 -14.71 -7.23
C GLY A 72 8.73 -14.69 -7.16
N TYR A 73 8.16 -14.53 -5.97
CA TYR A 73 6.71 -14.37 -5.74
C TYR A 73 6.23 -12.91 -5.86
N HIS A 74 7.10 -12.02 -6.32
CA HIS A 74 6.71 -10.65 -6.63
C HIS A 74 6.09 -10.58 -8.04
N PRO A 75 5.13 -9.68 -8.27
CA PRO A 75 4.63 -9.41 -9.61
C PRO A 75 5.74 -8.82 -10.50
N LYS A 76 6.21 -9.60 -11.48
CA LYS A 76 7.35 -9.25 -12.34
C LYS A 76 7.15 -7.95 -13.13
N ASP A 77 5.90 -7.65 -13.48
CA ASP A 77 5.46 -6.46 -14.21
C ASP A 77 5.40 -5.18 -13.36
N ARG A 78 5.59 -5.30 -12.04
CA ARG A 78 5.44 -4.18 -11.11
C ARG A 78 6.73 -3.55 -10.67
N LEU A 79 7.88 -4.23 -10.71
CA LEU A 79 9.16 -3.67 -10.23
C LEU A 79 9.54 -2.37 -10.94
N GLU A 80 9.42 -2.33 -12.27
CA GLU A 80 9.71 -1.14 -13.07
C GLU A 80 8.74 0.02 -12.79
N LYS A 81 7.53 -0.28 -12.29
CA LYS A 81 6.47 0.70 -12.01
C LYS A 81 6.42 1.13 -10.54
N VAL A 82 7.22 0.51 -9.66
CA VAL A 82 7.19 0.83 -8.22
C VAL A 82 7.56 2.29 -7.99
N GLU A 83 8.58 2.80 -8.68
CA GLU A 83 9.03 4.18 -8.51
C GLU A 83 7.94 5.17 -8.92
N GLU A 84 7.33 4.96 -10.09
CA GLU A 84 6.25 5.80 -10.62
C GLU A 84 5.02 5.82 -9.70
N ILE A 85 4.57 4.64 -9.25
CA ILE A 85 3.45 4.52 -8.30
C ILE A 85 3.80 5.19 -6.96
N THR A 86 5.04 5.06 -6.50
CA THR A 86 5.49 5.64 -5.23
C THR A 86 5.48 7.16 -5.28
N LEU A 87 6.01 7.76 -6.34
CA LEU A 87 6.02 9.21 -6.51
C LEU A 87 4.59 9.75 -6.54
N LEU A 88 3.72 9.13 -7.33
CA LEU A 88 2.35 9.58 -7.48
C LEU A 88 1.51 9.39 -6.21
N ALA A 89 1.69 8.28 -5.48
CA ALA A 89 1.03 8.07 -4.19
C ALA A 89 1.48 9.11 -3.15
N ASN A 90 2.74 9.54 -3.19
CA ASN A 90 3.27 10.60 -2.32
C ASN A 90 2.75 11.99 -2.71
N GLU A 91 2.58 12.27 -4.01
CA GLU A 91 1.91 13.48 -4.50
C GLU A 91 0.47 13.55 -4.02
N PHE A 92 -0.32 12.50 -4.27
CA PHE A 92 -1.69 12.40 -3.78
C PHE A 92 -1.79 12.63 -2.26
N ARG A 93 -0.91 11.99 -1.48
CA ARG A 93 -0.85 12.19 -0.02
C ARG A 93 -0.56 13.65 0.33
N ARG A 94 0.37 14.31 -0.36
CA ARG A 94 0.72 15.72 -0.14
C ARG A 94 -0.49 16.62 -0.36
N ASP A 95 -1.25 16.38 -1.42
CA ASP A 95 -2.42 17.20 -1.76
C ASP A 95 -3.56 17.00 -0.77
N CYS A 96 -3.82 15.75 -0.35
CA CYS A 96 -4.76 15.48 0.74
C CYS A 96 -4.41 16.24 2.03
N ILE A 97 -3.11 16.34 2.36
CA ILE A 97 -2.66 17.09 3.54
C ILE A 97 -2.93 18.59 3.37
N LYS A 98 -2.58 19.16 2.22
CA LYS A 98 -2.77 20.58 1.94
C LYS A 98 -4.24 21.00 2.07
N ILE A 99 -5.16 20.20 1.53
CA ILE A 99 -6.61 20.41 1.68
C ILE A 99 -7.04 20.32 3.14
N LEU A 100 -6.58 19.29 3.85
CA LEU A 100 -6.91 19.14 5.27
C LEU A 100 -6.37 20.30 6.12
N THR A 101 -5.28 20.96 5.68
CA THR A 101 -4.71 22.14 6.33
C THR A 101 -5.29 23.47 5.84
N GLY A 102 -6.23 23.46 4.90
CA GLY A 102 -6.92 24.67 4.42
C GLY A 102 -6.16 25.47 3.36
N ASP A 103 -5.32 24.82 2.56
CA ASP A 103 -4.68 25.43 1.38
C ASP A 103 -5.74 25.60 0.26
N GLU A 104 -6.22 26.83 0.04
CA GLU A 104 -7.33 27.15 -0.86
C GLU A 104 -6.99 26.98 -2.36
N ASP A 105 -5.72 26.82 -2.70
CA ASP A 105 -5.24 26.72 -4.09
C ASP A 105 -5.37 25.30 -4.70
N LEU A 106 -5.85 24.31 -3.93
CA LEU A 106 -6.06 22.93 -4.40
C LEU A 106 -7.54 22.62 -4.61
N ALA A 107 -7.92 22.46 -5.89
CA ALA A 107 -9.24 21.99 -6.27
C ALA A 107 -9.37 20.46 -6.11
N ASP A 108 -10.55 19.98 -5.69
CA ASP A 108 -10.89 18.56 -5.61
C ASP A 108 -10.62 17.80 -6.92
N ASP A 109 -10.75 18.47 -8.06
CA ASP A 109 -10.51 17.90 -9.39
C ASP A 109 -9.05 17.47 -9.62
N ALA A 110 -8.08 18.19 -9.03
CA ALA A 110 -6.66 17.84 -9.13
C ALA A 110 -6.36 16.50 -8.42
N ILE A 111 -7.01 16.26 -7.28
CA ILE A 111 -6.92 14.98 -6.55
C ILE A 111 -7.48 13.84 -7.39
N LEU A 112 -8.68 14.04 -7.95
CA LEU A 112 -9.37 13.02 -8.76
C LEU A 112 -8.54 12.65 -9.99
N GLU A 113 -7.81 13.61 -10.56
CA GLU A 113 -6.86 13.38 -11.65
C GLU A 113 -5.65 12.56 -11.20
N HIS A 114 -5.03 12.89 -10.05
CA HIS A 114 -3.95 12.07 -9.50
C HIS A 114 -4.38 10.62 -9.22
N VAL A 115 -5.58 10.41 -8.68
CA VAL A 115 -6.15 9.06 -8.47
C VAL A 115 -6.34 8.34 -9.80
N ARG A 116 -6.92 9.02 -10.80
CA ARG A 116 -7.17 8.46 -12.14
C ARG A 116 -5.87 8.02 -12.81
N ASN A 117 -4.84 8.86 -12.78
CA ASN A 117 -3.52 8.57 -13.34
C ASN A 117 -2.85 7.40 -12.62
N THR A 118 -2.99 7.30 -11.28
CA THR A 118 -2.45 6.18 -10.49
C THR A 118 -3.06 4.86 -10.94
N VAL A 119 -4.38 4.83 -11.16
CA VAL A 119 -5.08 3.64 -11.61
C VAL A 119 -4.66 3.25 -13.03
N GLN A 120 -4.41 4.21 -13.92
CA GLN A 120 -3.93 3.94 -15.28
C GLN A 120 -2.53 3.33 -15.27
N ILE A 121 -1.59 3.92 -14.53
CA ILE A 121 -0.21 3.40 -14.38
C ILE A 121 -0.21 1.98 -13.80
N ALA A 122 -0.99 1.76 -12.72
CA ALA A 122 -1.13 0.45 -12.10
C ALA A 122 -1.68 -0.62 -13.07
N ARG A 123 -2.49 -0.21 -14.06
CA ARG A 123 -3.00 -1.08 -15.13
C ARG A 123 -2.05 -1.21 -16.32
N GLY A 124 -0.90 -0.55 -16.31
CA GLY A 124 0.04 -0.51 -17.43
C GLY A 124 -0.43 0.34 -18.61
N VAL A 125 -1.32 1.29 -18.36
CA VAL A 125 -1.76 2.29 -19.33
C VAL A 125 -1.00 3.57 -19.04
N THR A 126 -0.33 4.12 -20.05
CA THR A 126 0.29 5.45 -19.93
C THR A 126 -0.83 6.49 -19.74
N PRO A 127 -0.84 7.26 -18.65
CA PRO A 127 -1.82 8.31 -18.47
C PRO A 127 -1.64 9.39 -19.55
N PRO A 128 -2.72 10.08 -19.95
CA PRO A 128 -2.60 11.21 -20.86
C PRO A 128 -1.61 12.22 -20.26
N ALA A 129 -0.76 12.82 -21.09
CA ALA A 129 0.13 13.87 -20.63
C ALA A 129 -0.73 14.95 -19.95
N ALA A 130 -0.40 15.28 -18.71
CA ALA A 130 -1.06 16.39 -18.02
C ALA A 130 -0.99 17.60 -18.94
N GLU A 131 -2.14 18.08 -19.41
CA GLU A 131 -2.22 19.43 -19.98
C GLU A 131 -1.72 20.33 -18.86
N LYS A 132 -0.51 20.88 -19.05
CA LYS A 132 -0.04 21.96 -18.20
C LYS A 132 -1.13 23.02 -18.28
N ALA A 133 -1.83 23.24 -17.17
CA ALA A 133 -2.65 24.42 -17.01
C ALA A 133 -1.72 25.61 -17.28
N ASN A 134 -1.86 26.19 -18.47
CA ASN A 134 -1.28 27.48 -18.78
C ASN A 134 -2.05 28.49 -17.93
N ASP A 135 -1.41 29.03 -16.90
CA ASP A 135 -1.52 30.42 -16.48
C ASP A 135 -0.28 30.83 -15.68
#